data_AF-A0A950BAC1-F1
#
_entry.id   AF-A0A950BAC1-F1
#
_cell.length_a   1.000
_cell.length_b   1.000
_cell.length_c   1.000
_cell.angle_alpha   90.00
_cell.angle_beta   90.00
_cell.angle_gamma   90.00
#
_symmetry.space_group_name_H-M   'P 1'
#
loop_
_entity.id
_entity.type
_entity.pdbx_description
1 polymer ?
#
loop_
_entity_poly.entity_id
_entity_poly.type
_entity_poly.pdbx_seq_one_letter_code
_entity_poly.pdbx_strand_id
1 'polypeptide(L)'
;ALDLKAPAADGASAAGRKDGNAYAVHGARVMALFGDSITTDHISPAGSIKESSPAGKWLLEHGVTKADFNSYGSRRGNHEVMMRGTFANVRIKNLMIPALADGSREEGGVTLYHDGQGQSEKLPIYDAAMKYQAAGRATVVLAGEEYGTGSSRDWAAKGTQLLGIKAVVARSFERIHRSNLVGMGVLPLQFKGDDSWQSLGLTGEEFIDVVPAADLAPQSDAELRITRADGSKQSVTVKLRIDTPIEVDYYRHGGILPYVLRQLLVQ
;
A
#
# COMPACT_ATOMS: atom_id res chain seq x y z
N ALA A 1 12.80 -33.64 12.59
CA ALA A 1 12.78 -32.37 13.31
C ALA A 1 13.32 -31.30 12.37
N LEU A 2 12.41 -30.63 11.65
CA LEU A 2 12.75 -29.50 10.78
C LEU A 2 12.88 -28.27 11.67
N ASP A 3 14.11 -27.82 11.85
CA ASP A 3 14.45 -26.64 12.65
C ASP A 3 14.03 -25.38 11.88
N LEU A 4 12.73 -25.08 11.92
CA LEU A 4 12.17 -23.83 11.44
C LEU A 4 12.44 -22.76 12.49
N LYS A 5 13.68 -22.23 12.49
CA LYS A 5 13.90 -20.89 13.04
C LYS A 5 12.89 -19.96 12.38
N ALA A 6 12.04 -19.36 13.21
CA ALA A 6 11.11 -18.34 12.79
C ALA A 6 11.81 -17.35 11.84
N PRO A 7 11.19 -16.96 10.72
CA PRO A 7 11.71 -15.83 9.98
C PRO A 7 11.77 -14.67 10.98
N ALA A 8 12.97 -14.17 11.22
CA ALA A 8 13.18 -12.99 12.01
C ALA A 8 12.21 -11.93 11.48
N ALA A 9 11.48 -11.29 12.39
CA ALA A 9 10.79 -10.05 12.06
C ALA A 9 11.75 -9.22 11.22
N ASP A 10 11.32 -8.88 10.00
CA ASP A 10 12.12 -8.15 9.02
C ASP A 10 12.98 -7.13 9.73
N GLY A 11 14.27 -7.13 9.40
CA GLY A 11 15.32 -6.28 9.96
C GLY A 11 15.04 -4.80 9.71
N ALA A 12 14.02 -4.26 10.37
CA ALA A 12 13.97 -2.87 10.75
C ALA A 12 15.27 -2.62 11.51
N SER A 13 16.17 -1.89 10.88
CA SER A 13 17.40 -1.43 11.51
C SER A 13 17.05 -0.89 12.90
N ALA A 14 17.86 -1.27 13.89
CA ALA A 14 17.71 -0.85 15.28
C ALA A 14 17.74 0.68 15.47
N ALA A 15 17.88 1.46 14.40
CA ALA A 15 17.78 2.91 14.35
C ALA A 15 16.34 3.47 14.32
N GLY A 16 15.30 2.62 14.18
CA GLY A 16 13.93 3.06 13.89
C GLY A 16 12.93 3.11 15.06
N ARG A 17 13.20 2.52 16.23
CA ARG A 17 12.25 2.52 17.36
C ARG A 17 12.39 3.79 18.22
N LYS A 18 12.02 4.96 17.68
CA LYS A 18 12.01 6.18 18.50
C LYS A 18 10.91 6.18 19.57
N ASP A 19 9.81 5.45 19.34
CA ASP A 19 8.60 5.58 20.18
C ASP A 19 8.25 4.29 20.94
N GLY A 20 9.06 3.22 20.84
CA GLY A 20 8.79 1.93 21.50
C GLY A 20 7.55 1.16 21.01
N ASN A 21 6.75 1.75 20.11
CA ASN A 21 5.56 1.14 19.54
C ASN A 21 5.93 0.25 18.33
N ALA A 22 5.69 -1.05 18.45
CA ALA A 22 5.98 -2.04 17.41
C ALA A 22 5.11 -1.90 16.15
N TYR A 23 3.98 -1.17 16.24
CA TYR A 23 3.03 -0.97 15.15
C TYR A 23 3.19 0.38 14.46
N ALA A 24 4.12 1.22 14.92
CA ALA A 24 4.40 2.50 14.28
C ALA A 24 5.14 2.30 12.96
N VAL A 25 4.78 3.10 11.96
CA VAL A 25 5.50 3.20 10.69
C VAL A 25 6.25 4.52 10.72
N HIS A 26 7.57 4.46 10.55
CA HIS A 26 8.42 5.66 10.63
C HIS A 26 9.04 6.00 9.27
N GLY A 27 9.06 7.30 8.96
CA GLY A 27 9.70 7.85 7.78
C GLY A 27 9.19 7.26 6.47
N ALA A 28 7.91 6.92 6.38
CA ALA A 28 7.36 6.36 5.16
C ALA A 28 7.32 7.41 4.04
N ARG A 29 7.54 6.98 2.79
CA ARG A 29 7.28 7.79 1.60
C ARG A 29 5.83 7.59 1.13
N VAL A 30 5.26 8.61 0.48
CA VAL A 30 3.98 8.47 -0.19
C VAL A 30 4.19 7.69 -1.50
N MET A 31 3.52 6.54 -1.63
CA MET A 31 3.52 5.74 -2.85
C MET A 31 2.58 6.32 -3.91
N ALA A 32 1.41 6.80 -3.47
CA ALA A 32 0.40 7.36 -4.34
C ALA A 32 -0.55 8.26 -3.57
N LEU A 33 -1.02 9.31 -4.24
CA LEU A 33 -2.17 10.11 -3.86
C LEU A 33 -3.31 9.75 -4.82
N PHE A 34 -4.38 9.17 -4.31
CA PHE A 34 -5.53 8.81 -5.11
C PHE A 34 -6.75 9.68 -4.79
N GLY A 35 -7.60 9.87 -5.79
CA GLY A 35 -8.91 10.50 -5.62
C GLY A 35 -9.93 9.56 -4.98
N ASP A 36 -11.20 9.86 -5.21
CA ASP A 36 -12.33 9.08 -4.73
C ASP A 36 -12.59 7.82 -5.58
N SER A 37 -13.34 6.89 -5.02
CA SER A 37 -13.90 5.70 -5.67
C SER A 37 -12.85 4.85 -6.41
N ILE A 38 -11.66 4.68 -5.80
CA ILE A 38 -10.66 3.74 -6.30
C ILE A 38 -11.18 2.32 -6.14
N THR A 39 -11.66 1.76 -7.25
CA THR A 39 -12.16 0.38 -7.27
C THR A 39 -11.06 -0.66 -7.05
N THR A 40 -11.44 -1.87 -6.63
CA THR A 40 -10.53 -3.03 -6.62
C THR A 40 -9.99 -3.40 -8.00
N ASP A 41 -10.64 -2.98 -9.09
CA ASP A 41 -10.11 -3.14 -10.45
C ASP A 41 -8.97 -2.16 -10.75
N HIS A 42 -9.01 -0.96 -10.18
CA HIS A 42 -7.87 -0.04 -10.23
C HIS A 42 -6.67 -0.61 -9.45
N ILE A 43 -6.91 -1.19 -8.28
CA ILE A 43 -5.87 -1.76 -7.41
C ILE A 43 -5.31 -3.08 -7.97
N SER A 44 -6.17 -3.97 -8.46
CA SER A 44 -5.79 -5.28 -8.99
C SER A 44 -6.58 -5.55 -10.28
N PRO A 45 -6.09 -5.07 -11.44
CA PRO A 45 -6.79 -5.20 -12.72
C PRO A 45 -6.91 -6.68 -13.12
N ALA A 46 -8.00 -7.00 -13.82
CA ALA A 46 -8.22 -8.34 -14.38
C ALA A 46 -8.00 -8.40 -15.91
N GLY A 47 -7.86 -7.25 -16.56
CA GLY A 47 -7.77 -7.12 -18.02
C GLY A 47 -6.42 -7.53 -18.64
N SER A 48 -6.23 -7.15 -19.90
CA SER A 48 -5.06 -7.52 -20.70
C SER A 48 -3.75 -6.96 -20.15
N ILE A 49 -2.68 -7.74 -20.27
CA ILE A 49 -1.33 -7.34 -19.86
C ILE A 49 -0.66 -6.60 -21.03
N LYS A 50 -0.21 -5.36 -20.81
CA LYS A 50 0.57 -4.60 -21.80
C LYS A 50 2.00 -5.14 -21.88
N GLU A 51 2.58 -5.15 -23.07
CA GLU A 51 3.97 -5.59 -23.26
C GLU A 51 4.97 -4.71 -22.52
N SER A 52 4.73 -3.40 -22.55
CA SER A 52 5.56 -2.41 -21.85
C SER A 52 5.36 -2.37 -20.33
N SER A 53 4.38 -3.08 -19.76
CA SER A 53 4.18 -3.09 -18.30
C SER A 53 5.25 -3.96 -17.63
N PRO A 54 5.49 -3.77 -16.32
CA PRO A 54 6.42 -4.64 -15.59
C PRO A 54 6.08 -6.13 -15.73
N ALA A 55 4.79 -6.49 -15.66
CA ALA A 55 4.36 -7.87 -15.85
C ALA A 55 4.62 -8.38 -17.27
N GLY A 56 4.42 -7.54 -18.29
CA GLY A 56 4.70 -7.90 -19.68
C GLY A 56 6.19 -8.15 -19.94
N LYS A 57 7.05 -7.24 -19.46
CA LYS A 57 8.51 -7.41 -19.54
C LYS A 57 8.97 -8.70 -18.87
N TRP A 58 8.48 -8.95 -17.65
CA TRP A 58 8.79 -10.18 -16.93
C TRP A 58 8.35 -11.45 -17.69
N LEU A 59 7.15 -11.44 -18.29
CA LEU A 59 6.66 -12.57 -19.09
C LEU A 59 7.56 -12.86 -20.29
N LEU A 60 7.99 -11.82 -21.02
CA LEU A 60 8.91 -11.96 -22.15
C LEU A 60 10.27 -12.51 -21.71
N GLU A 61 10.83 -11.97 -20.62
CA GLU A 61 12.09 -12.43 -20.03
C GLU A 61 12.02 -13.92 -19.62
N HIS A 62 10.82 -14.43 -19.32
CA HIS A 62 10.58 -15.84 -18.96
C HIS A 62 10.03 -16.68 -20.13
N GLY A 63 10.23 -16.22 -21.36
CA GLY A 63 9.94 -16.99 -22.58
C GLY A 63 8.45 -17.08 -22.94
N VAL A 64 7.58 -16.29 -22.31
CA VAL A 64 6.16 -16.23 -22.68
C VAL A 64 5.98 -15.23 -23.82
N THR A 65 5.47 -15.70 -24.96
CA THR A 65 5.24 -14.85 -26.13
C THR A 65 4.09 -13.89 -25.89
N LYS A 66 4.06 -12.76 -26.62
CA LYS A 66 3.00 -11.76 -26.49
C LYS A 66 1.59 -12.33 -26.71
N ALA A 67 1.44 -13.29 -27.64
CA ALA A 67 0.17 -13.96 -27.91
C ALA A 67 -0.35 -14.75 -26.70
N ASP A 68 0.57 -15.28 -25.87
CA ASP A 68 0.24 -16.11 -24.71
C ASP A 68 0.09 -15.32 -23.42
N PHE A 69 0.25 -13.99 -23.43
CA PHE A 69 0.13 -13.17 -22.21
C PHE A 69 -1.18 -13.41 -21.45
N ASN A 70 -2.27 -13.55 -22.21
CA ASN A 70 -3.63 -13.63 -21.68
C ASN A 70 -3.93 -12.40 -20.79
N SER A 71 -4.75 -12.54 -19.75
CA SER A 71 -5.16 -11.45 -18.85
C SER A 71 -4.57 -11.60 -17.45
N TYR A 72 -4.51 -10.52 -16.67
CA TYR A 72 -4.17 -10.60 -15.25
C TYR A 72 -5.13 -11.55 -14.51
N GLY A 73 -6.42 -11.56 -14.87
CA GLY A 73 -7.40 -12.50 -14.30
C GLY A 73 -7.02 -13.97 -14.49
N SER A 74 -6.50 -14.34 -15.67
CA SER A 74 -6.04 -15.70 -15.97
C SER A 74 -4.74 -16.09 -15.24
N ARG A 75 -3.98 -15.09 -14.76
CA ARG A 75 -2.67 -15.26 -14.15
C ARG A 75 -2.70 -15.17 -12.61
N ARG A 76 -3.89 -15.22 -11.98
CA ARG A 76 -4.07 -15.08 -10.53
C ARG A 76 -3.27 -16.06 -9.66
N GLY A 77 -2.90 -17.22 -10.20
CA GLY A 77 -2.04 -18.20 -9.54
C GLY A 77 -0.53 -17.87 -9.59
N ASN A 78 -0.11 -16.93 -10.44
CA ASN A 78 1.28 -16.52 -10.60
C ASN A 78 1.55 -15.24 -9.81
N HIS A 79 2.31 -15.34 -8.72
CA HIS A 79 2.57 -14.20 -7.86
C HIS A 79 3.41 -13.10 -8.51
N GLU A 80 4.39 -13.45 -9.36
CA GLU A 80 5.27 -12.48 -10.04
C GLU A 80 4.45 -11.56 -10.97
N VAL A 81 3.48 -12.13 -11.69
CA VAL A 81 2.59 -11.38 -12.58
C VAL A 81 1.64 -10.50 -11.79
N MET A 82 0.99 -11.04 -10.75
CA MET A 82 -0.03 -10.31 -10.01
C MET A 82 0.54 -9.19 -9.15
N MET A 83 1.71 -9.38 -8.55
CA MET A 83 2.44 -8.32 -7.86
C MET A 83 2.77 -7.16 -8.80
N ARG A 84 3.32 -7.47 -9.99
CA ARG A 84 3.60 -6.47 -11.05
C ARG A 84 2.34 -5.83 -11.65
N GLY A 85 1.22 -6.51 -11.55
CA GLY A 85 -0.09 -6.01 -11.97
C GLY A 85 -0.76 -5.10 -10.94
N THR A 86 -0.26 -5.04 -9.71
CA THR A 86 -0.88 -4.23 -8.65
C THR A 86 -0.72 -2.75 -8.95
N PHE A 87 -1.84 -2.03 -8.91
CA PHE A 87 -2.03 -0.66 -9.39
C PHE A 87 -1.67 -0.44 -10.86
N ALA A 88 -1.55 -1.49 -11.69
CA ALA A 88 -1.19 -1.36 -13.11
C ALA A 88 -2.38 -1.08 -14.04
N ASN A 89 -3.55 -0.73 -13.48
CA ASN A 89 -4.73 -0.43 -14.26
C ASN A 89 -4.48 0.76 -15.20
N VAL A 90 -4.98 0.68 -16.42
CA VAL A 90 -4.76 1.72 -17.44
C VAL A 90 -5.54 3.01 -17.19
N ARG A 91 -6.51 3.00 -16.28
CA ARG A 91 -7.40 4.11 -15.94
C ARG A 91 -7.12 4.74 -14.57
N ILE A 92 -6.25 4.12 -13.75
CA ILE A 92 -5.94 4.68 -12.44
C ILE A 92 -5.21 6.01 -12.61
N LYS A 93 -5.51 6.98 -11.74
CA LYS A 93 -4.95 8.33 -11.78
C LYS A 93 -4.24 8.59 -10.47
N ASN A 94 -2.93 8.71 -10.50
CA ASN A 94 -2.15 9.14 -9.35
C ASN A 94 -2.01 10.67 -9.35
N LEU A 95 -2.43 11.30 -8.27
CA LEU A 95 -2.51 12.75 -8.09
C LEU A 95 -1.16 13.40 -7.76
N MET A 96 -0.12 12.61 -7.49
CA MET A 96 1.26 13.07 -7.46
C MET A 96 1.77 13.52 -8.84
N ILE A 97 1.25 12.95 -9.92
CA ILE A 97 1.62 13.36 -11.28
C ILE A 97 1.04 14.76 -11.54
N PRO A 98 1.73 15.72 -12.16
CA PRO A 98 1.11 16.98 -12.53
C PRO A 98 -0.07 16.76 -13.49
N ALA A 99 -1.06 17.67 -13.47
CA ALA A 99 -2.10 17.66 -14.50
C ALA A 99 -1.47 17.96 -15.88
N LEU A 100 -2.07 17.43 -16.94
CA LEU A 100 -1.69 17.75 -18.31
C LEU A 100 -2.06 19.21 -18.62
N ALA A 101 -1.52 19.75 -19.73
CA ALA A 101 -1.74 21.15 -20.11
C ALA A 101 -3.23 21.50 -20.33
N ASP A 102 -4.06 20.51 -20.64
CA ASP A 102 -5.52 20.64 -20.79
C ASP A 102 -6.29 20.49 -19.47
N GLY A 103 -5.60 20.36 -18.33
CA GLY A 103 -6.16 20.16 -17.00
C GLY A 103 -6.57 18.72 -16.69
N SER A 104 -6.45 17.80 -17.65
CA SER A 104 -6.77 16.39 -17.44
C SER A 104 -5.68 15.66 -16.63
N ARG A 105 -6.03 14.48 -16.11
CA ARG A 105 -5.16 13.66 -15.27
C ARG A 105 -4.58 12.52 -16.09
N GLU A 106 -3.26 12.31 -16.01
CA GLU A 106 -2.60 11.17 -16.64
C GLU A 106 -3.17 9.85 -16.08
N GLU A 107 -3.52 8.94 -16.99
CA GLU A 107 -4.03 7.61 -16.66
C GLU A 107 -2.94 6.55 -16.82
N GLY A 108 -2.87 5.64 -15.84
CA GLY A 108 -1.94 4.53 -15.84
C GLY A 108 -1.33 4.28 -14.47
N GLY A 109 -0.83 3.06 -14.28
CA GLY A 109 -0.22 2.61 -13.03
C GLY A 109 1.18 3.16 -12.75
N VAL A 110 1.30 4.49 -12.71
CA VAL A 110 2.56 5.22 -12.51
C VAL A 110 2.55 6.05 -11.23
N THR A 111 3.75 6.35 -10.72
CA THR A 111 3.97 7.22 -9.57
C THR A 111 5.24 8.05 -9.75
N LEU A 112 5.43 9.06 -8.89
CA LEU A 112 6.69 9.76 -8.72
C LEU A 112 7.49 9.06 -7.62
N TYR A 113 8.53 8.35 -8.01
CA TYR A 113 9.53 7.83 -7.09
C TYR A 113 10.46 8.98 -6.66
N HIS A 114 10.63 9.17 -5.35
CA HIS A 114 11.56 10.14 -4.79
C HIS A 114 12.76 9.41 -4.20
N ASP A 115 13.94 9.65 -4.73
CA ASP A 115 15.16 9.03 -4.21
C ASP A 115 15.61 9.65 -2.86
N GLY A 116 16.76 9.19 -2.38
CA GLY A 116 17.37 9.71 -1.15
C GLY A 116 18.07 11.05 -1.32
N GLN A 117 18.26 11.52 -2.56
CA GLN A 117 18.92 12.78 -2.91
C GLN A 117 17.94 13.91 -3.28
N GLY A 118 16.63 13.62 -3.29
CA GLY A 118 15.59 14.60 -3.63
C GLY A 118 15.28 14.69 -5.11
N GLN A 119 15.74 13.74 -5.94
CA GLN A 119 15.31 13.65 -7.34
C GLN A 119 14.03 12.81 -7.45
N SER A 120 13.19 13.20 -8.40
CA SER A 120 11.91 12.56 -8.67
C SER A 120 11.94 11.90 -10.05
N GLU A 121 11.56 10.63 -10.12
CA GLU A 121 11.49 9.85 -11.35
C GLU A 121 10.08 9.26 -11.52
N LYS A 122 9.48 9.43 -12.70
CA LYS A 122 8.19 8.79 -12.99
C LYS A 122 8.41 7.32 -13.35
N LEU A 123 7.84 6.42 -12.55
CA LEU A 123 8.00 4.97 -12.70
C LEU A 123 6.64 4.26 -12.61
N PRO A 124 6.51 3.04 -13.18
CA PRO A 124 5.46 2.13 -12.77
C PRO A 124 5.47 1.91 -11.26
N ILE A 125 4.29 1.84 -10.63
CA ILE A 125 4.17 1.70 -9.17
C ILE A 125 4.94 0.49 -8.65
N TYR A 126 4.93 -0.63 -9.39
CA TYR A 126 5.73 -1.82 -9.05
C TYR A 126 7.23 -1.50 -8.98
N ASP A 127 7.77 -0.81 -9.97
CA ASP A 127 9.21 -0.51 -10.03
C ASP A 127 9.61 0.45 -8.89
N ALA A 128 8.79 1.46 -8.62
CA ALA A 128 8.98 2.35 -7.47
C ALA A 128 8.92 1.60 -6.12
N ALA A 129 7.99 0.66 -5.98
CA ALA A 129 7.87 -0.19 -4.78
C ALA A 129 9.13 -1.01 -4.55
N MET A 130 9.65 -1.67 -5.60
CA MET A 130 10.87 -2.45 -5.50
C MET A 130 12.07 -1.57 -5.10
N LYS A 131 12.19 -0.36 -5.67
CA LYS A 131 13.25 0.60 -5.28
C LYS A 131 13.15 1.01 -3.81
N TYR A 132 11.95 1.36 -3.33
CA TYR A 132 11.75 1.71 -1.92
C TYR A 132 12.04 0.53 -0.99
N GLN A 133 11.59 -0.68 -1.32
CA GLN A 133 11.88 -1.87 -0.53
C GLN A 133 13.38 -2.18 -0.47
N ALA A 134 14.09 -2.08 -1.60
CA ALA A 134 15.54 -2.25 -1.64
C ALA A 134 16.28 -1.22 -0.77
N ALA A 135 15.73 -0.01 -0.66
CA ALA A 135 16.24 1.05 0.23
C ALA A 135 15.75 0.92 1.69
N GLY A 136 15.02 -0.13 2.06
CA GLY A 136 14.46 -0.31 3.40
C GLY A 136 13.43 0.77 3.78
N ARG A 137 12.80 1.41 2.80
CA ARG A 137 11.87 2.52 2.99
C ARG A 137 10.43 2.02 3.00
N ALA A 138 9.73 2.25 4.11
CA ALA A 138 8.29 2.04 4.19
C ALA A 138 7.53 2.98 3.26
N THR A 139 6.37 2.56 2.77
CA THR A 139 5.50 3.41 1.96
C THR A 139 4.06 3.39 2.45
N VAL A 140 3.33 4.46 2.15
CA VAL A 140 1.90 4.60 2.43
C VAL A 140 1.15 5.08 1.19
N VAL A 141 -0.13 4.72 1.10
CA VAL A 141 -1.05 5.28 0.08
C VAL A 141 -2.01 6.23 0.78
N LEU A 142 -2.29 7.38 0.16
CA LEU A 142 -3.38 8.24 0.59
C LEU A 142 -4.47 8.28 -0.49
N ALA A 143 -5.74 8.30 -0.08
CA ALA A 143 -6.87 8.21 -0.99
C ALA A 143 -8.05 9.09 -0.53
N GLY A 144 -9.00 9.30 -1.45
CA GLY A 144 -10.26 9.96 -1.18
C GLY A 144 -11.30 9.04 -0.52
N GLU A 145 -12.56 9.25 -0.88
CA GLU A 145 -13.69 8.43 -0.43
C GLU A 145 -13.78 7.09 -1.16
N GLU A 146 -14.46 6.12 -0.53
CA GLU A 146 -14.81 4.81 -1.12
C GLU A 146 -13.61 4.01 -1.65
N TYR A 147 -12.47 4.08 -0.97
CA TYR A 147 -11.29 3.31 -1.36
C TYR A 147 -11.56 1.81 -1.29
N GLY A 148 -11.32 1.12 -2.41
CA GLY A 148 -11.51 -0.32 -2.55
C GLY A 148 -12.91 -0.76 -2.96
N THR A 149 -13.72 0.12 -3.56
CA THR A 149 -15.09 -0.25 -3.98
C THR A 149 -15.13 -1.29 -5.13
N GLY A 150 -16.25 -2.00 -5.27
CA GLY A 150 -16.47 -2.99 -6.33
C GLY A 150 -16.24 -4.45 -5.91
N SER A 151 -16.01 -5.33 -6.89
CA SER A 151 -15.90 -6.79 -6.65
C SER A 151 -14.76 -7.12 -5.67
N SER A 152 -15.01 -7.95 -4.67
CA SER A 152 -13.92 -8.41 -3.79
C SER A 152 -12.85 -9.14 -4.62
N ARG A 153 -11.59 -8.72 -4.45
CA ARG A 153 -10.42 -9.32 -5.11
C ARG A 153 -9.31 -9.45 -4.09
N ASP A 154 -8.93 -10.68 -3.75
CA ASP A 154 -7.90 -10.95 -2.73
C ASP A 154 -6.56 -10.28 -3.07
N TRP A 155 -6.24 -10.25 -4.36
CA TRP A 155 -5.03 -9.59 -4.88
C TRP A 155 -5.02 -8.07 -4.71
N ALA A 156 -6.16 -7.42 -4.47
CA ALA A 156 -6.17 -5.99 -4.16
C ALA A 156 -5.48 -5.71 -2.81
N ALA A 157 -5.66 -6.56 -1.79
CA ALA A 157 -4.96 -6.39 -0.52
C ALA A 157 -3.59 -7.07 -0.51
N LYS A 158 -3.51 -8.31 -1.06
CA LYS A 158 -2.25 -9.06 -1.14
C LYS A 158 -1.20 -8.34 -1.99
N GLY A 159 -1.61 -7.76 -3.12
CA GLY A 159 -0.73 -6.96 -3.97
C GLY A 159 -0.18 -5.75 -3.22
N THR A 160 -1.06 -4.98 -2.56
CA THR A 160 -0.65 -3.82 -1.73
C THR A 160 0.39 -4.21 -0.69
N GLN A 161 0.19 -5.32 0.02
CA GLN A 161 1.15 -5.82 1.00
C GLN A 161 2.49 -6.21 0.38
N LEU A 162 2.47 -6.92 -0.76
CA LEU A 162 3.68 -7.39 -1.44
C LEU A 162 4.51 -6.23 -2.04
N LEU A 163 3.87 -5.12 -2.40
CA LEU A 163 4.55 -3.88 -2.77
C LEU A 163 5.15 -3.12 -1.56
N GLY A 164 5.11 -3.69 -0.36
CA GLY A 164 5.71 -3.12 0.85
C GLY A 164 4.94 -1.94 1.45
N ILE A 165 3.72 -1.67 0.99
CA ILE A 165 2.86 -0.60 1.53
C ILE A 165 2.41 -1.00 2.94
N LYS A 166 2.73 -0.16 3.93
CA LYS A 166 2.47 -0.45 5.35
C LYS A 166 1.12 0.07 5.83
N ALA A 167 0.62 1.15 5.23
CA ALA A 167 -0.67 1.73 5.57
C ALA A 167 -1.37 2.35 4.36
N VAL A 168 -2.69 2.40 4.43
CA VAL A 168 -3.54 3.17 3.52
C VAL A 168 -4.33 4.16 4.35
N VAL A 169 -4.26 5.45 4.01
CA VAL A 169 -5.00 6.54 4.67
C VAL A 169 -6.05 7.07 3.71
N ALA A 170 -7.34 6.89 3.98
CA ALA A 170 -8.43 7.29 3.09
C ALA A 170 -9.47 8.15 3.81
N ARG A 171 -10.33 8.85 3.08
CA ARG A 171 -11.50 9.52 3.69
C ARG A 171 -12.57 8.50 4.08
N SER A 172 -12.72 7.43 3.29
CA SER A 172 -13.53 6.26 3.65
C SER A 172 -13.09 5.02 2.86
N PHE A 173 -13.55 3.85 3.30
CA PHE A 173 -13.24 2.56 2.69
C PHE A 173 -14.52 1.79 2.37
N GLU A 174 -14.49 0.99 1.32
CA GLU A 174 -15.43 -0.12 1.18
C GLU A 174 -15.14 -1.17 2.28
N ARG A 175 -16.21 -1.71 2.87
CA ARG A 175 -16.17 -2.57 4.06
C ARG A 175 -15.35 -3.85 3.87
N ILE A 176 -15.55 -4.56 2.76
CA ILE A 176 -14.85 -5.82 2.49
C ILE A 176 -13.38 -5.54 2.22
N HIS A 177 -13.07 -4.55 1.38
CA HIS A 177 -11.68 -4.22 1.07
C HIS A 177 -10.88 -3.80 2.31
N ARG A 178 -11.46 -2.96 3.18
CA ARG A 178 -10.88 -2.61 4.49
C ARG A 178 -10.50 -3.85 5.30
N SER A 179 -11.41 -4.83 5.39
CA SER A 179 -11.17 -6.07 6.13
C SER A 179 -10.03 -6.88 5.51
N ASN A 180 -9.95 -6.93 4.18
CA ASN A 180 -8.87 -7.61 3.46
C ASN A 180 -7.50 -6.96 3.71
N LEU A 181 -7.42 -5.62 3.76
CA LEU A 181 -6.18 -4.91 4.12
C LEU A 181 -5.68 -5.35 5.49
N VAL A 182 -6.55 -5.34 6.50
CA VAL A 182 -6.20 -5.80 7.86
C VAL A 182 -5.76 -7.26 7.85
N GLY A 183 -6.48 -8.11 7.12
CA GLY A 183 -6.14 -9.53 6.97
C GLY A 183 -4.76 -9.75 6.35
N MET A 184 -4.25 -8.82 5.54
CA MET A 184 -2.90 -8.86 4.98
C MET A 184 -1.87 -8.09 5.82
N GLY A 185 -2.25 -7.52 6.96
CA GLY A 185 -1.34 -6.73 7.81
C GLY A 185 -1.03 -5.33 7.27
N VAL A 186 -1.82 -4.82 6.32
CA VAL A 186 -1.77 -3.41 5.88
C VAL A 186 -2.73 -2.61 6.76
N LEU A 187 -2.28 -1.49 7.31
CA LEU A 187 -3.07 -0.70 8.25
C LEU A 187 -4.04 0.26 7.54
N PRO A 188 -5.38 0.07 7.60
CA PRO A 188 -6.32 1.06 7.08
C PRO A 188 -6.55 2.16 8.12
N LEU A 189 -6.41 3.40 7.69
CA LEU A 189 -6.56 4.61 8.50
C LEU A 189 -7.55 5.55 7.82
N GLN A 190 -8.44 6.15 8.60
CA GLN A 190 -9.43 7.07 8.08
C GLN A 190 -9.19 8.48 8.60
N PHE A 191 -9.20 9.47 7.70
CA PHE A 191 -9.23 10.87 8.11
C PHE A 191 -10.48 11.17 8.97
N LYS A 192 -10.37 12.15 9.87
CA LYS A 192 -11.48 12.58 10.73
C LYS A 192 -12.07 13.89 10.22
N GLY A 193 -13.38 14.06 10.42
CA GLY A 193 -14.09 15.27 9.99
C GLY A 193 -13.90 15.53 8.50
N ASP A 194 -13.50 16.76 8.16
CA ASP A 194 -13.27 17.20 6.78
C ASP A 194 -11.80 17.06 6.34
N ASP A 195 -10.96 16.41 7.15
CA ASP A 195 -9.56 16.16 6.78
C ASP A 195 -9.47 15.23 5.56
N SER A 196 -8.48 15.51 4.74
CA SER A 196 -8.14 14.77 3.53
C SER A 196 -6.70 15.08 3.15
N TRP A 197 -6.08 14.28 2.28
CA TRP A 197 -4.74 14.62 1.82
C TRP A 197 -4.72 15.95 1.06
N GLN A 198 -5.84 16.33 0.40
CA GLN A 198 -6.01 17.62 -0.27
C GLN A 198 -6.06 18.79 0.70
N SER A 199 -6.91 18.73 1.74
CA SER A 199 -7.05 19.81 2.71
C SER A 199 -5.79 20.01 3.55
N LEU A 200 -4.96 18.97 3.67
CA LEU A 200 -3.64 19.02 4.30
C LEU A 200 -2.52 19.50 3.35
N GLY A 201 -2.85 19.70 2.07
CA GLY A 201 -1.92 20.19 1.04
C GLY A 201 -0.80 19.21 0.71
N LEU A 202 -1.04 17.90 0.81
CA LEU A 202 -0.03 16.89 0.56
C LEU A 202 0.25 16.74 -0.94
N THR A 203 1.52 16.74 -1.31
CA THR A 203 1.97 16.62 -2.71
C THR A 203 2.55 15.24 -3.03
N GLY A 204 2.93 14.48 -2.00
CA GLY A 204 3.60 13.19 -2.12
C GLY A 204 5.10 13.25 -1.83
N GLU A 205 5.67 14.45 -1.67
CA GLU A 205 7.08 14.64 -1.31
C GLU A 205 7.34 14.43 0.19
N GLU A 206 6.28 14.46 1.00
CA GLU A 206 6.37 14.40 2.45
C GLU A 206 6.86 13.04 2.96
N PHE A 207 7.44 13.06 4.15
CA PHE A 207 7.59 11.87 4.97
C PHE A 207 6.42 11.74 5.92
N ILE A 208 5.91 10.52 6.04
CA ILE A 208 4.76 10.18 6.85
C ILE A 208 5.19 9.23 7.96
N ASP A 209 4.99 9.62 9.20
CA ASP A 209 4.96 8.69 10.33
C ASP A 209 3.50 8.35 10.65
N VAL A 210 3.23 7.07 10.88
CA VAL A 210 1.96 6.56 11.40
C VAL A 210 2.22 6.05 12.81
N VAL A 211 1.59 6.68 13.80
CA VAL A 211 1.81 6.39 15.22
C VAL A 211 0.48 5.99 15.85
N PRO A 212 0.11 4.70 15.82
CA PRO A 212 -1.09 4.23 16.51
C PRO A 212 -0.88 4.21 18.03
N ALA A 213 -1.95 3.99 18.78
CA ALA A 213 -1.83 3.66 20.21
C ALA A 213 -1.00 2.37 20.40
N ALA A 214 -0.23 2.30 21.49
CA ALA A 214 0.56 1.11 21.80
C ALA A 214 -0.33 -0.11 22.10
N ASP A 215 -1.43 0.12 22.83
CA ASP A 215 -2.50 -0.86 22.98
C ASP A 215 -3.53 -0.64 21.87
N LEU A 216 -3.30 -1.33 20.74
CA LEU A 216 -4.25 -1.30 19.63
C LEU A 216 -5.62 -1.80 20.10
N ALA A 217 -6.63 -0.95 19.94
CA ALA A 217 -8.02 -1.28 20.20
C ALA A 217 -8.86 -1.03 18.94
N PRO A 218 -10.01 -1.70 18.78
CA PRO A 218 -10.88 -1.45 17.65
C PRO A 218 -11.26 0.03 17.55
N GLN A 219 -11.15 0.59 16.35
CA GLN A 219 -11.49 1.98 16.04
C GLN A 219 -10.75 3.05 16.85
N SER A 220 -9.63 2.69 17.51
CA SER A 220 -8.80 3.64 18.24
C SER A 220 -8.19 4.70 17.33
N ASP A 221 -7.67 5.76 17.93
CA ASP A 221 -6.99 6.80 17.17
C ASP A 221 -5.51 6.44 16.90
N ALA A 222 -4.99 7.06 15.84
CA ALA A 222 -3.57 7.12 15.53
C ALA A 222 -3.20 8.56 15.13
N GLU A 223 -1.93 8.92 15.32
CA GLU A 223 -1.39 10.18 14.86
C GLU A 223 -0.69 9.97 13.51
N LEU A 224 -1.05 10.78 12.52
CA LEU A 224 -0.36 10.90 11.25
C LEU A 224 0.56 12.13 11.34
N ARG A 225 1.88 11.92 11.44
CA ARG A 225 2.87 13.01 11.47
C ARG A 225 3.43 13.20 10.07
N ILE A 226 3.30 14.42 9.56
CA ILE A 226 3.72 14.83 8.23
C ILE A 226 4.95 15.71 8.40
N THR A 227 6.05 15.33 7.75
CA THR A 227 7.24 16.17 7.62
C THR A 227 7.40 16.56 6.15
N ARG A 228 7.30 17.86 5.86
CA ARG A 228 7.41 18.40 4.50
C ARG A 228 8.86 18.59 4.07
N ALA A 229 9.08 18.82 2.78
CA ALA A 229 10.40 19.05 2.20
C ALA A 229 11.12 20.28 2.81
N ASP A 230 10.37 21.31 3.21
CA ASP A 230 10.89 22.50 3.91
C ASP A 230 11.19 22.26 5.40
N GLY A 231 10.96 21.04 5.90
CA GLY A 231 11.15 20.66 7.30
C GLY A 231 9.99 21.02 8.22
N SER A 232 8.95 21.70 7.72
CA SER A 232 7.75 21.97 8.50
C SER A 232 7.04 20.67 8.86
N LYS A 233 6.41 20.66 10.05
CA LYS A 233 5.75 19.50 10.60
C LYS A 233 4.30 19.79 10.91
N GLN A 234 3.45 18.81 10.65
CA GLN A 234 2.04 18.85 11.01
C GLN A 234 1.63 17.46 11.49
N SER A 235 0.82 17.42 12.55
CA SER A 235 0.18 16.19 13.02
C SER A 235 -1.32 16.29 12.82
N VAL A 236 -1.94 15.19 12.39
CA VAL A 236 -3.40 15.05 12.37
C VAL A 236 -3.81 13.73 13.00
N THR A 237 -4.99 13.74 13.64
CA THR A 237 -5.55 12.51 14.21
C THR A 237 -6.35 11.77 13.15
N VAL A 238 -6.01 10.50 12.94
CA VAL A 238 -6.73 9.59 12.05
C VAL A 238 -7.33 8.44 12.87
N LYS A 239 -8.42 7.87 12.40
CA LYS A 239 -9.08 6.71 13.01
C LYS A 239 -8.48 5.42 12.45
N LEU A 240 -8.12 4.49 13.30
CA LEU A 240 -7.77 3.13 12.91
C LEU A 240 -9.01 2.40 12.40
N ARG A 241 -8.99 1.86 11.19
CA ARG A 241 -10.12 1.09 10.64
C ARG A 241 -9.93 -0.41 10.82
N ILE A 242 -9.46 -0.79 12.01
CA ILE A 242 -9.58 -2.13 12.56
C ILE A 242 -10.87 -2.12 13.38
N ASP A 243 -11.91 -2.80 12.90
CA ASP A 243 -13.27 -2.56 13.37
C ASP A 243 -13.69 -3.56 14.47
N THR A 244 -12.93 -4.66 14.65
CA THR A 244 -13.26 -5.71 15.63
C THR A 244 -12.03 -6.19 16.43
N PRO A 245 -12.21 -6.80 17.62
CA PRO A 245 -11.10 -7.36 18.39
C PRO A 245 -10.30 -8.44 17.66
N ILE A 246 -10.97 -9.33 16.93
CA ILE A 246 -10.28 -10.39 16.18
C ILE A 246 -9.41 -9.83 15.05
N GLU A 247 -9.81 -8.71 14.43
CA GLU A 247 -8.98 -8.03 13.44
C GLU A 247 -7.74 -7.38 14.07
N VAL A 248 -7.82 -6.92 15.32
CA VAL A 248 -6.63 -6.49 16.07
C VAL A 248 -5.66 -7.66 16.20
N ASP A 249 -6.16 -8.84 16.58
CA ASP A 249 -5.31 -10.03 16.71
C ASP A 249 -4.67 -10.43 15.37
N TYR A 250 -5.43 -10.40 14.27
CA TYR A 250 -4.86 -10.63 12.93
C TYR A 250 -3.73 -9.64 12.64
N TYR A 251 -3.96 -8.34 12.85
CA TYR A 251 -2.95 -7.32 12.59
C TYR A 251 -1.70 -7.49 13.46
N ARG A 252 -1.85 -7.78 14.75
CA ARG A 252 -0.73 -8.02 15.69
C ARG A 252 0.18 -9.17 15.25
N HIS A 253 -0.36 -10.14 14.52
CA HIS A 253 0.38 -11.28 14.01
C HIS A 253 0.93 -11.06 12.58
N GLY A 254 0.73 -9.89 12.00
CA GLY A 254 1.13 -9.58 10.62
C GLY A 254 0.16 -10.08 9.55
N GLY A 255 -1.07 -10.41 9.95
CA GLY A 255 -2.16 -10.86 9.07
C GLY A 255 -2.85 -12.15 9.54
N ILE A 256 -3.94 -12.50 8.86
CA ILE A 256 -4.77 -13.67 9.18
C ILE A 256 -4.01 -14.99 8.95
N LEU A 257 -3.20 -15.11 7.89
CA LEU A 257 -2.47 -16.35 7.60
C LEU A 257 -1.40 -16.65 8.66
N PRO A 258 -0.52 -15.70 9.05
CA PRO A 258 0.38 -15.91 10.17
C PRO A 258 -0.33 -16.21 11.50
N TYR A 259 -1.46 -15.56 11.77
CA TYR A 259 -2.26 -15.82 12.97
C TYR A 259 -2.74 -17.27 13.04
N VAL A 260 -3.41 -17.75 11.98
CA VAL A 260 -3.94 -19.12 11.90
C VAL A 260 -2.80 -20.14 11.96
N LEU A 261 -1.70 -19.91 11.23
CA LEU A 261 -0.55 -20.82 11.25
C LEU A 261 0.02 -20.98 12.66
N ARG A 262 0.17 -19.89 13.42
CA ARG A 262 0.66 -19.97 14.81
C ARG A 262 -0.29 -20.74 15.72
N GLN A 263 -1.61 -20.62 15.53
CA GLN A 263 -2.57 -21.41 16.30
C GLN A 263 -2.45 -22.91 16.03
N LEU A 264 -2.20 -23.30 14.77
CA LEU A 264 -2.01 -24.70 14.39
C LEU A 264 -0.70 -25.31 14.91
N LEU A 265 0.33 -24.49 15.11
CA LEU A 265 1.65 -24.93 15.61
C LEU A 265 1.73 -25.03 17.14
N VAL A 266 0.75 -24.48 17.86
CA VAL A 266 0.66 -24.51 19.33
C VAL A 266 -0.27 -25.62 19.83
N GLN A 267 -0.96 -26.33 18.91
CA GLN A 267 -1.67 -27.58 19.19
C GLN A 267 -0.72 -28.77 19.24
#